data_AF-A0A699Z762-F1
#
_entry.id   AF-A0A699Z762-F1
#
_cell.length_a   1.000
_cell.length_b   1.000
_cell.length_c   1.000
_cell.angle_alpha   90.00
_cell.angle_beta   90.00
_cell.angle_gamma   90.00
#
_symmetry.space_group_name_H-M   'P 1'
#
loop_
_entity.id
_entity.type
_entity.pdbx_description
1 polymer ?
#
loop_
_entity_poly.entity_id
_entity_poly.type
_entity_poly.pdbx_seq_one_letter_code
_entity_poly.pdbx_strand_id
1 'polypeptide(L)'
;MGGPPGPAAVAAGGPQMSGPAGSGPGGQPAASQGVQAAAGSAGGQAAGSAPGGAKPEWTEHTAPDGRKYYFNAKTGKSSWEKPAEAKEAFKELLGAVNCGSDWTWEQAMRLIVQDGRYGALKSLGEKKQAFNEYTQHKRNEEKEEERRKAKQAKEDFFRLIVDSVTLKTSHNFRRARELFEEEACWKAVPEREREELFHEAQIEKKNREKEEQRAEKKRRMAAFRDLLERTPGVKVGSEWRRVGPKLEGEPEHEALDKLERLEAFQAYMVELEKREREEKERAKEEVRRAERKAREAFKALLVQHRELGLITVKTRWKEYAPAVKAEEAYLAVERNTQGSRPRELETAASPWLPSLLHCGRVNLDQAEPPGVL
;
A
#
# COMPACT_ATOMS: atom_id res chain seq x y z
N MET A 1 -46.13 17.41 -38.29
CA MET A 1 -45.45 16.15 -38.67
C MET A 1 -43.95 16.44 -38.69
N GLY A 2 -43.25 16.56 -37.56
CA GLY A 2 -42.97 15.50 -36.60
C GLY A 2 -41.63 14.85 -36.95
N GLY A 3 -40.52 15.60 -36.82
CA GLY A 3 -39.16 15.09 -37.01
C GLY A 3 -38.67 14.33 -35.75
N PRO A 4 -37.75 13.35 -35.90
CA PRO A 4 -37.36 12.46 -34.80
C PRO A 4 -36.31 13.10 -33.88
N PRO A 5 -36.35 12.84 -32.56
CA PRO A 5 -35.26 13.22 -31.66
C PRO A 5 -34.17 12.13 -31.61
N GLY A 6 -32.91 12.56 -31.71
CA GLY A 6 -31.72 11.75 -31.46
C GLY A 6 -31.41 11.58 -29.95
N PRO A 7 -30.54 10.63 -29.59
CA PRO A 7 -30.39 10.14 -28.22
C PRO A 7 -29.53 11.05 -27.33
N ALA A 8 -29.97 11.15 -26.06
CA ALA A 8 -29.29 11.83 -24.98
C ALA A 8 -28.03 11.08 -24.53
N ALA A 9 -26.91 11.81 -24.42
CA ALA A 9 -25.69 11.36 -23.77
C ALA A 9 -25.80 11.59 -22.25
N VAL A 10 -25.67 10.51 -21.48
CA VAL A 10 -25.58 10.54 -20.02
C VAL A 10 -24.12 10.70 -19.61
N ALA A 11 -23.81 11.82 -18.95
CA ALA A 11 -22.50 12.10 -18.37
C ALA A 11 -22.39 11.39 -17.01
N ALA A 12 -21.36 10.55 -16.88
CA ALA A 12 -20.99 9.88 -15.63
C ALA A 12 -20.30 10.86 -14.67
N GLY A 13 -20.82 10.93 -13.44
CA GLY A 13 -20.18 11.61 -12.32
C GLY A 13 -19.12 10.74 -11.66
N GLY A 14 -17.98 11.33 -11.33
CA GLY A 14 -16.97 10.77 -10.42
C GLY A 14 -16.72 11.74 -9.26
N PRO A 15 -16.64 11.28 -8.00
CA PRO A 15 -16.38 12.16 -6.86
C PRO A 15 -14.88 12.39 -6.65
N GLN A 16 -14.55 13.63 -6.33
CA GLN A 16 -13.23 14.21 -6.11
C GLN A 16 -12.75 13.96 -4.68
N MET A 17 -11.52 13.44 -4.54
CA MET A 17 -10.77 13.29 -3.29
C MET A 17 -9.89 14.53 -3.07
N SER A 18 -9.96 15.13 -1.88
CA SER A 18 -9.08 16.23 -1.46
C SER A 18 -8.44 15.87 -0.12
N GLY A 19 -7.11 15.70 -0.12
CA GLY A 19 -6.27 15.75 1.08
C GLY A 19 -5.34 16.96 1.02
N PRO A 20 -4.58 17.23 2.10
CA PRO A 20 -3.30 17.93 1.91
C PRO A 20 -2.12 17.32 2.68
N ALA A 21 -0.98 17.28 2.00
CA ALA A 21 0.39 17.26 2.55
C ALA A 21 0.69 18.63 3.22
N GLY A 22 1.58 18.85 4.19
CA GLY A 22 2.84 18.19 4.56
C GLY A 22 3.97 19.21 4.38
N SER A 23 4.64 19.65 5.46
CA SER A 23 5.93 20.37 5.45
C SER A 23 6.51 20.50 6.88
N GLY A 24 7.67 19.87 7.13
CA GLY A 24 8.67 20.31 8.15
C GLY A 24 9.74 21.20 7.48
N PRO A 25 10.98 21.37 8.01
CA PRO A 25 11.60 20.80 9.23
C PRO A 25 12.51 21.79 10.03
N GLY A 26 13.04 21.32 11.18
CA GLY A 26 14.47 21.44 11.55
C GLY A 26 14.95 22.63 12.42
N GLY A 27 15.73 22.32 13.48
CA GLY A 27 16.78 23.21 14.00
C GLY A 27 16.92 23.33 15.54
N GLN A 28 17.76 22.50 16.15
CA GLN A 28 18.58 22.83 17.35
C GLN A 28 19.86 23.55 16.87
N PRO A 29 20.55 24.43 17.65
CA PRO A 29 21.37 24.08 18.84
C PRO A 29 21.30 25.14 20.00
N ALA A 30 21.43 24.78 21.29
CA ALA A 30 22.62 24.68 22.16
C ALA A 30 23.29 26.01 22.62
N ALA A 31 23.72 26.00 23.90
CA ALA A 31 24.60 26.94 24.63
C ALA A 31 23.96 28.27 25.14
N SER A 32 24.25 28.84 26.31
CA SER A 32 25.10 28.49 27.47
C SER A 32 25.01 29.63 28.51
N GLN A 33 25.48 29.36 29.74
CA GLN A 33 25.91 30.33 30.79
C GLN A 33 24.77 31.06 31.53
N GLY A 34 24.63 31.00 32.85
CA GLY A 34 25.61 30.78 33.92
C GLY A 34 25.96 32.12 34.56
N VAL A 35 25.17 32.56 35.54
CA VAL A 35 25.59 33.63 36.46
C VAL A 35 25.14 33.27 37.87
N GLN A 36 26.13 33.04 38.73
CA GLN A 36 26.00 32.88 40.17
C GLN A 36 26.10 34.26 40.84
N ALA A 37 25.26 34.52 41.84
CA ALA A 37 25.53 35.44 42.94
C ALA A 37 24.70 34.95 44.14
N ALA A 38 25.31 34.31 45.14
CA ALA A 38 26.08 34.89 46.25
C ALA A 38 25.18 35.01 47.51
N ALA A 39 25.61 34.29 48.53
CA ALA A 39 24.92 34.02 49.77
C ALA A 39 24.87 35.21 50.74
N GLY A 40 23.82 35.24 51.56
CA GLY A 40 23.75 36.02 52.79
C GLY A 40 22.81 35.31 53.77
N SER A 41 23.41 34.69 54.80
CA SER A 41 22.77 33.83 55.79
C SER A 41 22.53 34.57 57.11
N ALA A 42 21.37 34.38 57.73
CA ALA A 42 21.10 34.33 59.18
C ALA A 42 19.58 34.08 59.31
N GLY A 43 19.10 32.89 59.71
CA GLY A 43 19.11 32.35 61.08
C GLY A 43 17.74 32.65 61.72
N GLY A 44 16.95 31.72 62.25
CA GLY A 44 17.03 30.27 62.34
C GLY A 44 15.72 29.71 62.95
N GLN A 45 15.66 28.37 62.97
CA GLN A 45 14.83 27.47 63.81
C GLN A 45 13.30 27.45 63.57
N ALA A 46 12.78 26.37 62.96
CA ALA A 46 12.42 25.04 63.51
C ALA A 46 10.92 25.03 63.89
N ALA A 47 10.08 24.04 63.61
CA ALA A 47 10.22 22.63 63.26
C ALA A 47 8.94 22.14 62.54
N GLY A 48 8.98 20.97 61.87
CA GLY A 48 7.77 20.20 61.52
C GLY A 48 7.83 19.37 60.24
N SER A 49 8.08 18.06 60.40
CA SER A 49 8.11 16.93 59.43
C SER A 49 6.91 16.86 58.46
N ALA A 50 7.14 16.75 57.12
CA ALA A 50 7.09 15.55 56.24
C ALA A 50 5.67 14.98 55.91
N PRO A 51 5.48 14.21 54.81
CA PRO A 51 5.71 14.52 53.39
C PRO A 51 4.45 14.28 52.50
N GLY A 52 4.50 14.70 51.22
CA GLY A 52 3.89 13.91 50.14
C GLY A 52 2.55 14.33 49.53
N GLY A 53 2.16 15.60 49.56
CA GLY A 53 1.12 16.13 48.65
C GLY A 53 1.75 16.53 47.32
N ALA A 54 1.42 15.86 46.21
CA ALA A 54 1.87 16.24 44.88
C ALA A 54 1.41 17.68 44.56
N LYS A 55 2.34 18.63 44.64
CA LYS A 55 2.13 20.06 44.37
C LYS A 55 2.03 20.31 42.86
N PRO A 56 1.30 21.35 42.41
CA PRO A 56 1.05 21.60 41.00
C PRO A 56 2.37 21.91 40.27
N GLU A 57 2.64 21.12 39.23
CA GLU A 57 3.94 21.05 38.55
C GLU A 57 4.31 22.32 37.76
N TRP A 58 3.35 23.23 37.54
CA TRP A 58 3.52 24.50 36.83
C TRP A 58 3.05 25.69 37.67
N THR A 59 3.90 26.68 37.85
CA THR A 59 3.63 27.93 38.59
C THR A 59 3.43 29.10 37.63
N GLU A 60 2.50 30.01 37.91
CA GLU A 60 2.22 31.16 37.05
C GLU A 60 3.04 32.36 37.50
N HIS A 61 3.68 33.03 36.54
CA HIS A 61 4.50 34.21 36.75
C HIS A 61 4.09 35.29 35.75
N THR A 62 4.23 36.55 36.14
CA THR A 62 3.90 37.69 35.30
C THR A 62 5.19 38.28 34.77
N ALA A 63 5.34 38.31 33.45
CA ALA A 63 6.45 38.98 32.81
C ALA A 63 6.31 40.51 32.98
N PRO A 64 7.42 41.27 32.89
CA PRO A 64 7.42 42.73 33.09
C PRO A 64 6.51 43.51 32.13
N ASP A 65 6.11 42.90 31.02
CA ASP A 65 5.16 43.42 30.03
C ASP A 65 3.69 43.16 30.41
N GLY A 66 3.45 42.58 31.59
CA GLY A 66 2.12 42.22 32.09
C GLY A 66 1.59 40.90 31.54
N ARG A 67 2.33 40.18 30.68
CA ARG A 67 1.88 38.90 30.13
C ARG A 67 2.20 37.76 31.09
N LYS A 68 1.23 36.88 31.29
CA LYS A 68 1.36 35.73 32.18
C LYS A 68 2.03 34.57 31.44
N TYR A 69 3.05 33.98 32.05
CA TYR A 69 3.67 32.75 31.57
C TYR A 69 3.66 31.71 32.68
N TYR A 70 3.70 30.45 32.26
CA TYR A 70 3.61 29.31 33.15
C TYR A 70 4.93 28.57 33.17
N PHE A 71 5.47 28.37 34.36
CA PHE A 71 6.80 27.84 34.62
C PHE A 71 6.71 26.47 35.30
N ASN A 72 7.20 25.42 34.65
CA ASN A 72 7.26 24.09 35.22
C ASN A 72 8.46 23.97 36.17
N ALA A 73 8.20 23.72 37.45
CA ALA A 73 9.25 23.68 38.47
C ALA A 73 10.15 22.43 38.38
N LYS A 74 9.73 21.36 37.70
CA LYS A 74 10.54 20.14 37.51
C LYS A 74 11.36 20.17 36.22
N THR A 75 10.80 20.74 35.13
CA THR A 75 11.47 20.75 33.82
C THR A 75 12.19 22.08 33.53
N GLY A 76 11.97 23.11 34.34
CA GLY A 76 12.58 24.45 34.19
C GLY A 76 12.10 25.22 32.96
N LYS A 77 11.07 24.73 32.27
CA LYS A 77 10.56 25.32 31.03
C LYS A 77 9.43 26.32 31.32
N SER A 78 9.48 27.47 30.66
CA SER A 78 8.40 28.47 30.65
C SER A 78 7.61 28.39 29.35
N SER A 79 6.28 28.29 29.45
CA SER A 79 5.36 28.31 28.31
C SER A 79 4.35 29.45 28.46
N TRP A 80 4.04 30.11 27.36
CA TRP A 80 2.99 31.13 27.29
C TRP A 80 1.58 30.52 27.22
N GLU A 81 1.49 29.20 27.01
CA GLU A 81 0.25 28.42 27.07
C GLU A 81 0.37 27.36 28.17
N LYS A 82 -0.59 27.33 29.11
CA LYS A 82 -0.75 26.19 30.04
C LYS A 82 -2.16 25.58 30.00
N PRO A 83 -2.48 24.78 28.97
CA PRO A 83 -3.83 24.25 28.85
C PRO A 83 -3.91 22.72 28.83
N ALA A 84 -2.98 21.99 28.19
CA ALA A 84 -3.14 20.55 27.94
C ALA A 84 -3.04 19.73 29.23
N GLU A 85 -1.90 19.80 29.94
CA GLU A 85 -1.70 19.05 31.18
C GLU A 85 -2.66 19.48 32.32
N ALA A 86 -3.08 20.75 32.34
CA ALA A 86 -4.04 21.25 33.32
C ALA A 86 -5.48 20.79 33.04
N LYS A 87 -5.88 20.71 31.76
CA LYS A 87 -7.16 20.12 31.35
C LYS A 87 -7.14 18.61 31.56
N GLU A 88 -6.04 17.94 31.29
CA GLU A 88 -5.87 16.50 31.54
C GLU A 88 -5.93 16.18 33.03
N ALA A 89 -5.25 16.93 33.90
CA ALA A 89 -5.35 16.76 35.35
C ALA A 89 -6.79 16.98 35.88
N PHE A 90 -7.53 17.92 35.29
CA PHE A 90 -8.95 18.12 35.61
C PHE A 90 -9.83 16.98 35.09
N LYS A 91 -9.56 16.44 33.88
CA LYS A 91 -10.23 15.25 33.33
C LYS A 91 -9.91 13.98 34.13
N GLU A 92 -8.68 13.84 34.62
CA GLU A 92 -8.26 12.75 35.52
C GLU A 92 -9.00 12.83 36.86
N LEU A 93 -9.18 14.04 37.42
CA LEU A 93 -10.01 14.25 38.61
C LEU A 93 -11.46 13.82 38.36
N LEU A 94 -12.04 14.18 37.22
CA LEU A 94 -13.38 13.71 36.83
C LEU A 94 -13.44 12.18 36.68
N GLY A 95 -12.36 11.57 36.19
CA GLY A 95 -12.18 10.11 36.14
C GLY A 95 -12.07 9.47 37.52
N ALA A 96 -11.30 10.05 38.44
CA ALA A 96 -11.08 9.55 39.79
C ALA A 96 -12.35 9.61 40.65
N VAL A 97 -13.20 10.62 40.43
CA VAL A 97 -14.53 10.73 41.06
C VAL A 97 -15.57 9.85 40.35
N ASN A 98 -15.19 9.18 39.26
CA ASN A 98 -16.05 8.34 38.44
C ASN A 98 -17.30 9.10 37.94
N CYS A 99 -17.10 10.33 37.45
CA CYS A 99 -18.19 11.12 36.88
C CYS A 99 -18.79 10.38 35.66
N GLY A 100 -20.09 10.07 35.73
CA GLY A 100 -20.84 9.39 34.68
C GLY A 100 -21.14 10.28 33.46
N SER A 101 -21.52 9.66 32.34
CA SER A 101 -21.80 10.33 31.05
C SER A 101 -23.10 11.15 31.03
N ASP A 102 -23.93 11.03 32.07
CA ASP A 102 -25.20 11.71 32.31
C ASP A 102 -25.14 12.77 33.43
N TRP A 103 -23.97 12.96 34.05
CA TRP A 103 -23.81 13.88 35.17
C TRP A 103 -24.02 15.34 34.76
N THR A 104 -24.64 16.11 35.65
CA THR A 104 -24.72 17.57 35.52
C THR A 104 -23.46 18.24 36.07
N TRP A 105 -23.17 19.44 35.55
CA TRP A 105 -22.06 20.27 36.00
C TRP A 105 -22.11 20.52 37.52
N GLU A 106 -23.30 20.77 38.08
CA GLU A 106 -23.49 21.05 39.50
C GLU A 106 -23.23 19.81 40.38
N GLN A 107 -23.63 18.62 39.93
CA GLN A 107 -23.36 17.36 40.63
C GLN A 107 -21.87 17.08 40.70
N ALA A 108 -21.15 17.27 39.58
CA ALA A 108 -19.70 17.12 39.55
C ALA A 108 -19.00 18.16 40.44
N MET A 109 -19.41 19.43 40.38
CA MET A 109 -18.86 20.50 41.22
C MET A 109 -18.89 20.18 42.71
N ARG A 110 -20.01 19.65 43.23
CA ARG A 110 -20.12 19.36 44.67
C ARG A 110 -19.07 18.39 45.19
N LEU A 111 -18.59 17.49 44.33
CA LEU A 111 -17.59 16.47 44.70
C LEU A 111 -16.17 16.93 44.42
N ILE A 112 -15.94 17.65 43.32
CA ILE A 112 -14.58 18.02 42.93
C ILE A 112 -14.09 19.32 43.57
N VAL A 113 -14.97 20.21 44.05
CA VAL A 113 -14.58 21.52 44.62
C VAL A 113 -13.66 21.39 45.85
N GLN A 114 -13.75 20.30 46.59
CA GLN A 114 -12.90 20.04 47.76
C GLN A 114 -11.51 19.50 47.38
N ASP A 115 -11.32 19.05 46.15
CA ASP A 115 -10.05 18.46 45.69
C ASP A 115 -9.05 19.57 45.30
N GLY A 116 -7.80 19.44 45.74
CA GLY A 116 -6.73 20.39 45.41
C GLY A 116 -6.46 20.53 43.91
N ARG A 117 -6.79 19.51 43.11
CA ARG A 117 -6.67 19.48 41.65
C ARG A 117 -7.76 20.32 40.95
N TYR A 118 -8.84 20.69 41.65
CA TYR A 118 -9.87 21.60 41.14
C TYR A 118 -9.33 22.99 40.78
N GLY A 119 -8.26 23.42 41.47
CA GLY A 119 -7.55 24.67 41.21
C GLY A 119 -6.64 24.64 39.97
N ALA A 120 -6.49 23.50 39.29
CA ALA A 120 -5.64 23.38 38.11
C ALA A 120 -6.10 24.25 36.94
N LEU A 121 -7.43 24.41 36.79
CA LEU A 121 -8.05 25.37 35.89
C LEU A 121 -8.51 26.58 36.70
N LYS A 122 -8.28 27.80 36.20
CA LYS A 122 -8.59 29.02 36.95
C LYS A 122 -9.96 29.60 36.59
N SER A 123 -10.35 29.52 35.32
CA SER A 123 -11.65 30.03 34.88
C SER A 123 -12.75 28.99 35.04
N LEU A 124 -13.92 29.42 35.54
CA LEU A 124 -15.12 28.59 35.59
C LEU A 124 -15.54 28.11 34.17
N GLY A 125 -15.31 28.95 33.15
CA GLY A 125 -15.58 28.61 31.76
C GLY A 125 -14.70 27.48 31.23
N GLU A 126 -13.40 27.51 31.54
CA GLU A 126 -12.45 26.44 31.16
C GLU A 126 -12.78 25.13 31.85
N LYS A 127 -13.17 25.18 33.13
CA LYS A 127 -13.60 23.99 33.87
C LYS A 127 -14.89 23.40 33.30
N LYS A 128 -15.88 24.24 32.99
CA LYS A 128 -17.14 23.82 32.37
C LYS A 128 -16.91 23.22 30.98
N GLN A 129 -16.01 23.81 30.20
CA GLN A 129 -15.58 23.26 28.91
C GLN A 129 -14.91 21.89 29.08
N ALA A 130 -13.93 21.75 29.98
CA ALA A 130 -13.25 20.49 30.22
C ALA A 130 -14.20 19.37 30.70
N PHE A 131 -15.21 19.72 31.51
CA PHE A 131 -16.27 18.80 31.93
C PHE A 131 -17.20 18.38 30.79
N ASN A 132 -17.63 19.32 29.95
CA ASN A 132 -18.45 19.01 28.78
C ASN A 132 -17.69 18.10 27.81
N GLU A 133 -16.40 18.37 27.58
CA GLU A 133 -15.53 17.50 26.77
C GLU A 133 -15.38 16.12 27.40
N TYR A 134 -15.18 16.02 28.73
CA TYR A 134 -15.06 14.74 29.43
C TYR A 134 -16.33 13.91 29.37
N THR A 135 -17.49 14.51 29.66
CA THR A 135 -18.79 13.82 29.61
C THR A 135 -19.15 13.41 28.18
N GLN A 136 -18.83 14.24 27.19
CA GLN A 136 -18.97 13.90 25.78
C GLN A 136 -18.02 12.77 25.35
N HIS A 137 -16.76 12.79 25.79
CA HIS A 137 -15.80 11.72 25.56
C HIS A 137 -16.30 10.39 26.14
N LYS A 138 -16.71 10.38 27.42
CA LYS A 138 -17.29 9.20 28.07
C LYS A 138 -18.52 8.64 27.33
N ARG A 139 -19.44 9.52 26.93
CA ARG A 139 -20.62 9.11 26.13
C ARG A 139 -20.22 8.53 24.77
N ASN A 140 -19.17 9.06 24.15
CA ASN A 140 -18.67 8.54 22.88
C ASN A 140 -17.98 7.19 23.06
N GLU A 141 -17.15 7.02 24.10
CA GLU A 141 -16.50 5.76 24.44
C GLU A 141 -17.52 4.66 24.74
N GLU A 142 -18.57 4.93 25.53
CA GLU A 142 -19.65 3.98 25.83
C GLU A 142 -20.37 3.53 24.55
N LYS A 143 -20.70 4.48 23.66
CA LYS A 143 -21.33 4.18 22.36
C LYS A 143 -20.39 3.41 21.44
N GLU A 144 -19.10 3.72 21.44
CA GLU A 144 -18.10 3.01 20.65
C GLU A 144 -17.90 1.59 21.15
N GLU A 145 -17.85 1.39 22.47
CA GLU A 145 -17.78 0.07 23.08
C GLU A 145 -19.03 -0.77 22.77
N GLU A 146 -20.22 -0.16 22.83
CA GLU A 146 -21.48 -0.79 22.43
C GLU A 146 -21.46 -1.19 20.95
N ARG A 147 -21.01 -0.28 20.06
CA ARG A 147 -20.84 -0.58 18.63
C ARG A 147 -19.84 -1.71 18.39
N ARG A 148 -18.72 -1.71 19.12
CA ARG A 148 -17.69 -2.76 19.02
C ARG A 148 -18.24 -4.10 19.47
N LYS A 149 -18.96 -4.16 20.60
CA LYS A 149 -19.63 -5.38 21.09
C LYS A 149 -20.68 -5.86 20.11
N ALA A 150 -21.50 -4.97 19.55
CA ALA A 150 -22.50 -5.31 18.54
C ALA A 150 -21.85 -5.85 17.26
N LYS A 151 -20.76 -5.24 16.78
CA LYS A 151 -20.00 -5.74 15.63
C LYS A 151 -19.42 -7.14 15.90
N GLN A 152 -18.77 -7.31 17.05
CA GLN A 152 -18.23 -8.61 17.46
C GLN A 152 -19.33 -9.68 17.55
N ALA A 153 -20.48 -9.36 18.15
CA ALA A 153 -21.61 -10.28 18.24
C ALA A 153 -22.11 -10.73 16.85
N LYS A 154 -22.17 -9.81 15.88
CA LYS A 154 -22.53 -10.15 14.49
C LYS A 154 -21.49 -11.04 13.83
N GLU A 155 -20.20 -10.75 13.99
CA GLU A 155 -19.11 -11.59 13.46
C GLU A 155 -19.12 -12.99 14.07
N ASP A 156 -19.35 -13.11 15.39
CA ASP A 156 -19.42 -14.39 16.08
C ASP A 156 -20.68 -15.20 15.67
N PHE A 157 -21.82 -14.53 15.48
CA PHE A 157 -23.03 -15.13 14.92
C PHE A 157 -22.76 -15.67 13.51
N PHE A 158 -22.14 -14.86 12.66
CA PHE A 158 -21.84 -15.21 11.28
C PHE A 158 -20.92 -16.43 11.22
N ARG A 159 -19.84 -16.42 12.03
CA ARG A 159 -18.90 -17.53 12.16
C ARG A 159 -19.59 -18.82 12.62
N LEU A 160 -20.48 -18.74 13.62
CA LEU A 160 -21.24 -19.91 14.10
C LEU A 160 -22.01 -20.58 12.95
N ILE A 161 -22.71 -19.81 12.12
CA ILE A 161 -23.51 -20.34 11.01
C ILE A 161 -22.62 -20.92 9.91
N VAL A 162 -21.60 -20.18 9.49
CA VAL A 162 -20.69 -20.59 8.42
C VAL A 162 -19.94 -21.87 8.80
N ASP A 163 -19.37 -21.94 10.01
CA ASP A 163 -18.49 -23.06 10.43
C ASP A 163 -19.24 -24.25 11.02
N SER A 164 -20.54 -24.13 11.32
CA SER A 164 -21.30 -25.23 11.88
C SER A 164 -21.37 -26.46 10.95
N VAL A 165 -20.95 -27.62 11.42
CA VAL A 165 -21.08 -28.87 10.63
C VAL A 165 -22.52 -29.38 10.62
N THR A 166 -23.28 -29.07 11.67
CA THR A 166 -24.66 -29.54 11.87
C THR A 166 -25.68 -28.81 10.98
N LEU A 167 -25.44 -27.54 10.68
CA LEU A 167 -26.32 -26.74 9.83
C LEU A 167 -25.87 -26.83 8.36
N LYS A 168 -26.65 -27.52 7.53
CA LYS A 168 -26.45 -27.60 6.09
C LYS A 168 -26.85 -26.30 5.37
N THR A 169 -26.29 -26.09 4.18
CA THR A 169 -26.62 -24.96 3.27
C THR A 169 -28.06 -24.95 2.76
N SER A 170 -28.80 -26.06 2.92
CA SER A 170 -30.23 -26.16 2.58
C SER A 170 -31.18 -25.81 3.73
N HIS A 171 -30.68 -25.65 4.95
CA HIS A 171 -31.52 -25.36 6.11
C HIS A 171 -32.01 -23.90 6.11
N ASN A 172 -33.20 -23.68 6.65
CA ASN A 172 -33.81 -22.36 6.80
C ASN A 172 -33.56 -21.75 8.19
N PHE A 173 -33.96 -20.50 8.38
CA PHE A 173 -33.75 -19.74 9.62
C PHE A 173 -34.39 -20.42 10.84
N ARG A 174 -35.58 -21.02 10.68
CA ARG A 174 -36.25 -21.77 11.75
C ARG A 174 -35.37 -22.91 12.28
N ARG A 175 -34.77 -23.68 11.38
CA ARG A 175 -33.87 -24.78 11.78
C ARG A 175 -32.62 -24.25 12.50
N ALA A 176 -32.10 -23.10 12.07
CA ALA A 176 -30.97 -22.46 12.73
C ALA A 176 -31.32 -22.02 14.16
N ARG A 177 -32.51 -21.45 14.36
CA ARG A 177 -33.02 -21.09 15.69
C ARG A 177 -33.10 -22.30 16.62
N GLU A 178 -33.68 -23.40 16.16
CA GLU A 178 -33.76 -24.65 16.95
C GLU A 178 -32.38 -25.19 17.36
N LEU A 179 -31.34 -24.94 16.56
CA LEU A 179 -29.99 -25.43 16.82
C LEU A 179 -29.16 -24.50 17.72
N PHE A 180 -29.40 -23.19 17.63
CA PHE A 180 -28.48 -22.19 18.16
C PHE A 180 -29.13 -21.15 19.09
N GLU A 181 -30.43 -21.27 19.42
CA GLU A 181 -31.10 -20.28 20.26
C GLU A 181 -30.44 -20.07 21.63
N GLU A 182 -29.83 -21.12 22.18
CA GLU A 182 -29.17 -21.08 23.48
C GLU A 182 -27.75 -20.51 23.44
N GLU A 183 -27.15 -20.38 22.25
CA GLU A 183 -25.79 -19.90 22.08
C GLU A 183 -25.63 -18.43 22.45
N ALA A 184 -24.52 -18.10 23.12
CA ALA A 184 -24.27 -16.74 23.60
C ALA A 184 -24.20 -15.72 22.45
N CYS A 185 -23.55 -16.07 21.34
CA CYS A 185 -23.46 -15.21 20.17
C CYS A 185 -24.81 -15.07 19.43
N TRP A 186 -25.70 -16.06 19.52
CA TRP A 186 -27.07 -15.95 19.00
C TRP A 186 -27.89 -14.95 19.80
N LYS A 187 -27.85 -15.06 21.14
CA LYS A 187 -28.57 -14.16 22.06
C LYS A 187 -28.05 -12.72 22.00
N ALA A 188 -26.75 -12.53 21.77
CA ALA A 188 -26.11 -11.21 21.71
C ALA A 188 -26.54 -10.35 20.51
N VAL A 189 -27.05 -10.96 19.43
CA VAL A 189 -27.55 -10.25 18.25
C VAL A 189 -29.05 -9.95 18.40
N PRO A 190 -29.53 -8.73 18.07
CA PRO A 190 -30.97 -8.40 18.09
C PRO A 190 -31.80 -9.28 17.14
N GLU A 191 -32.99 -9.74 17.56
CA GLU A 191 -33.83 -10.68 16.79
C GLU A 191 -34.14 -10.21 15.36
N ARG A 192 -34.39 -8.91 15.17
CA ARG A 192 -34.66 -8.29 13.87
C ARG A 192 -33.51 -8.42 12.86
N GLU A 193 -32.28 -8.62 13.32
CA GLU A 193 -31.06 -8.67 12.49
C GLU A 193 -30.60 -10.12 12.25
N ARG A 194 -31.07 -11.08 13.06
CA ARG A 194 -30.62 -12.48 13.00
C ARG A 194 -30.97 -13.15 11.66
N GLU A 195 -32.15 -12.87 11.11
CA GLU A 195 -32.60 -13.49 9.86
C GLU A 195 -31.80 -13.00 8.64
N GLU A 196 -31.50 -11.70 8.60
CA GLU A 196 -30.65 -11.12 7.56
C GLU A 196 -29.23 -11.68 7.62
N LEU A 197 -28.61 -11.67 8.81
CA LEU A 197 -27.28 -12.22 9.04
C LEU A 197 -27.22 -13.72 8.74
N PHE A 198 -28.29 -14.45 9.01
CA PHE A 198 -28.38 -15.87 8.68
C PHE A 198 -28.37 -16.12 7.17
N HIS A 199 -29.14 -15.36 6.40
CA HIS A 199 -29.14 -15.50 4.94
C HIS A 199 -27.79 -15.14 4.33
N GLU A 200 -27.15 -14.07 4.83
CA GLU A 200 -25.80 -13.69 4.43
C GLU A 200 -24.79 -14.81 4.73
N ALA A 201 -24.82 -15.35 5.95
CA ALA A 201 -23.96 -16.46 6.35
C ALA A 201 -24.22 -17.74 5.56
N GLN A 202 -25.47 -18.05 5.19
CA GLN A 202 -25.78 -19.21 4.35
C GLN A 202 -25.27 -19.04 2.91
N ILE A 203 -25.32 -17.81 2.37
CA ILE A 203 -24.73 -17.50 1.06
C ILE A 203 -23.23 -17.71 1.11
N GLU A 204 -22.56 -17.19 2.14
CA GLU A 204 -21.11 -17.34 2.32
C GLU A 204 -20.72 -18.81 2.45
N LYS A 205 -21.43 -19.57 3.28
CA LYS A 205 -21.20 -21.01 3.43
C LYS A 205 -21.33 -21.77 2.11
N LYS A 206 -22.38 -21.48 1.34
CA LYS A 206 -22.60 -22.07 0.01
C LYS A 206 -21.53 -21.65 -1.00
N ASN A 207 -21.05 -20.42 -0.92
CA ASN A 207 -19.96 -19.94 -1.76
C ASN A 207 -18.65 -20.64 -1.41
N ARG A 208 -18.33 -20.79 -0.12
CA ARG A 208 -17.16 -21.52 0.38
C ARG A 208 -17.18 -22.99 -0.07
N GLU A 209 -18.30 -23.69 0.09
CA GLU A 209 -18.44 -25.08 -0.40
C GLU A 209 -18.22 -25.19 -1.92
N LYS A 210 -18.76 -24.24 -2.70
CA LYS A 210 -18.56 -24.21 -4.16
C LYS A 210 -17.12 -23.88 -4.54
N GLU A 211 -16.47 -22.98 -3.81
CA GLU A 211 -15.08 -22.62 -4.03
C GLU A 211 -14.15 -23.80 -3.72
N GLU A 212 -14.38 -24.50 -2.61
CA GLU A 212 -13.65 -25.73 -2.25
C GLU A 212 -13.81 -26.80 -3.34
N GLN A 213 -15.03 -27.04 -3.83
CA GLN A 213 -15.27 -27.97 -4.95
C GLN A 213 -14.53 -27.55 -6.23
N ARG A 214 -14.52 -26.25 -6.56
CA ARG A 214 -13.78 -25.71 -7.72
C ARG A 214 -12.28 -25.84 -7.53
N ALA A 215 -11.77 -25.57 -6.33
CA ALA A 215 -10.36 -25.68 -5.98
C ALA A 215 -9.89 -27.13 -6.03
N GLU A 216 -10.70 -28.07 -5.53
CA GLU A 216 -10.43 -29.50 -5.63
C GLU A 216 -10.48 -29.99 -7.08
N LYS A 217 -11.50 -29.62 -7.86
CA LYS A 217 -11.54 -29.93 -9.31
C LYS A 217 -10.29 -29.40 -10.01
N LYS A 218 -9.92 -28.14 -9.75
CA LYS A 218 -8.70 -27.53 -10.30
C LYS A 218 -7.43 -28.30 -9.87
N ARG A 219 -7.34 -28.73 -8.61
CA ARG A 219 -6.23 -29.55 -8.08
C ARG A 219 -6.13 -30.89 -8.82
N ARG A 220 -7.26 -31.61 -8.98
CA ARG A 220 -7.31 -32.89 -9.70
C ARG A 220 -6.93 -32.72 -11.18
N MET A 221 -7.45 -31.67 -11.84
CA MET A 221 -7.09 -31.34 -13.22
C MET A 221 -5.61 -30.99 -13.39
N ALA A 222 -5.02 -30.25 -12.44
CA ALA A 222 -3.60 -29.92 -12.45
C ALA A 222 -2.71 -31.16 -12.25
N ALA A 223 -3.06 -32.04 -11.32
CA ALA A 223 -2.34 -33.30 -11.12
C ALA A 223 -2.37 -34.18 -12.39
N PHE A 224 -3.51 -34.23 -13.08
CA PHE A 224 -3.61 -34.93 -14.36
C PHE A 224 -2.80 -34.27 -15.48
N ARG A 225 -2.76 -32.94 -15.53
CA ARG A 225 -1.88 -32.18 -16.43
C ARG A 225 -0.41 -32.51 -16.18
N ASP A 226 0.02 -32.59 -14.93
CA ASP A 226 1.41 -32.93 -14.58
C ASP A 226 1.75 -34.38 -14.96
N LEU A 227 0.78 -35.30 -14.81
CA LEU A 227 0.90 -36.66 -15.34
C LEU A 227 1.09 -36.67 -16.87
N LEU A 228 0.33 -35.86 -17.61
CA LEU A 228 0.49 -35.72 -19.07
C LEU A 228 1.87 -35.19 -19.44
N GLU A 229 2.41 -34.23 -18.68
CA GLU A 229 3.75 -33.68 -18.90
C GLU A 229 4.87 -34.67 -18.59
N ARG A 230 4.71 -35.52 -17.56
CA ARG A 230 5.65 -36.61 -17.22
C ARG A 230 5.61 -37.77 -18.23
N THR A 231 4.50 -37.92 -18.96
CA THR A 231 4.30 -39.08 -19.83
C THR A 231 5.11 -38.98 -21.13
N PRO A 232 6.01 -39.92 -21.40
CA PRO A 232 6.83 -39.88 -22.60
C PRO A 232 5.98 -40.10 -23.87
N GLY A 233 6.22 -39.27 -24.87
CA GLY A 233 5.56 -39.38 -26.19
C GLY A 233 4.30 -38.54 -26.35
N VAL A 234 3.93 -37.73 -25.35
CA VAL A 234 2.92 -36.69 -25.52
C VAL A 234 3.58 -35.46 -26.17
N LYS A 235 3.19 -35.17 -27.42
CA LYS A 235 3.67 -34.06 -28.24
C LYS A 235 2.50 -33.21 -28.78
N VAL A 236 2.82 -32.06 -29.36
CA VAL A 236 1.83 -31.22 -30.07
C VAL A 236 1.11 -32.06 -31.13
N GLY A 237 -0.23 -32.03 -31.12
CA GLY A 237 -1.07 -32.84 -32.00
C GLY A 237 -1.27 -34.30 -31.57
N SER A 238 -0.92 -34.67 -30.34
CA SER A 238 -1.21 -36.02 -29.83
C SER A 238 -2.72 -36.23 -29.67
N GLU A 239 -3.18 -37.43 -30.02
CA GLU A 239 -4.59 -37.81 -29.91
C GLU A 239 -4.85 -38.56 -28.61
N TRP A 240 -5.98 -38.28 -27.96
CA TRP A 240 -6.40 -38.96 -26.73
C TRP A 240 -6.41 -40.49 -26.87
N ARG A 241 -6.82 -41.03 -28.03
CA ARG A 241 -6.85 -42.49 -28.30
C ARG A 241 -5.49 -43.17 -28.11
N ARG A 242 -4.39 -42.45 -28.31
CA ARG A 242 -3.01 -42.99 -28.18
C ARG A 242 -2.43 -42.78 -26.78
N VAL A 243 -2.89 -41.76 -26.08
CA VAL A 243 -2.38 -41.35 -24.77
C VAL A 243 -3.18 -42.01 -23.64
N GLY A 244 -4.51 -42.04 -23.74
CA GLY A 244 -5.41 -42.56 -22.71
C GLY A 244 -5.04 -43.95 -22.18
N PRO A 245 -4.82 -44.97 -23.03
CA PRO A 245 -4.45 -46.32 -22.57
C PRO A 245 -3.12 -46.39 -21.80
N LYS A 246 -2.24 -45.39 -21.94
CA LYS A 246 -0.96 -45.34 -21.21
C LYS A 246 -1.07 -44.74 -19.82
N LEU A 247 -2.18 -44.06 -19.55
CA LEU A 247 -2.46 -43.38 -18.28
C LEU A 247 -3.42 -44.18 -17.40
N GLU A 248 -3.99 -45.25 -17.94
CA GLU A 248 -4.92 -46.12 -17.23
C GLU A 248 -4.20 -46.79 -16.05
N GLY A 249 -4.81 -46.71 -14.86
CA GLY A 249 -4.23 -47.20 -13.61
C GLY A 249 -3.43 -46.17 -12.81
N GLU A 250 -3.09 -45.01 -13.36
CA GLU A 250 -2.50 -43.92 -12.57
C GLU A 250 -3.56 -43.26 -11.67
N PRO A 251 -3.24 -42.92 -10.40
CA PRO A 251 -4.22 -42.38 -9.47
C PRO A 251 -4.78 -41.03 -9.94
N GLU A 252 -3.99 -40.21 -10.63
CA GLU A 252 -4.43 -38.92 -11.18
C GLU A 252 -5.38 -39.08 -12.37
N HIS A 253 -5.26 -40.17 -13.14
CA HIS A 253 -6.21 -40.51 -14.20
C HIS A 253 -7.54 -41.00 -13.61
N GLU A 254 -7.49 -41.89 -12.62
CA GLU A 254 -8.70 -42.42 -11.99
C GLU A 254 -9.45 -41.39 -11.13
N ALA A 255 -8.75 -40.37 -10.62
CA ALA A 255 -9.35 -39.29 -9.84
C ALA A 255 -10.27 -38.35 -10.65
N LEU A 256 -10.20 -38.38 -11.99
CA LEU A 256 -11.04 -37.60 -12.90
C LEU A 256 -12.10 -38.47 -13.55
N ASP A 257 -13.26 -37.90 -13.87
CA ASP A 257 -14.25 -38.57 -14.71
C ASP A 257 -13.88 -38.54 -16.20
N LYS A 258 -14.63 -39.28 -17.04
CA LYS A 258 -14.34 -39.38 -18.49
C LYS A 258 -14.38 -38.02 -19.21
N LEU A 259 -15.30 -37.13 -18.82
CA LEU A 259 -15.42 -35.80 -19.41
C LEU A 259 -14.27 -34.91 -18.93
N GLU A 260 -13.98 -34.91 -17.64
CA GLU A 260 -12.88 -34.16 -17.02
C GLU A 260 -11.51 -34.55 -17.62
N ARG A 261 -11.28 -35.84 -17.86
CA ARG A 261 -10.06 -36.34 -18.54
C ARG A 261 -9.89 -35.74 -19.93
N LEU A 262 -10.97 -35.70 -20.72
CA LEU A 262 -10.95 -35.14 -22.07
C LEU A 262 -10.77 -33.62 -22.06
N GLU A 263 -11.47 -32.91 -21.18
CA GLU A 263 -11.33 -31.46 -21.00
C GLU A 263 -9.89 -31.10 -20.60
N ALA A 264 -9.32 -31.81 -19.62
CA ALA A 264 -7.96 -31.59 -19.16
C ALA A 264 -6.93 -31.91 -20.26
N PHE A 265 -7.13 -32.98 -21.03
CA PHE A 265 -6.25 -33.31 -22.16
C PHE A 265 -6.31 -32.25 -23.27
N GLN A 266 -7.51 -31.79 -23.65
CA GLN A 266 -7.67 -30.74 -24.65
C GLN A 266 -7.04 -29.42 -24.19
N ALA A 267 -7.26 -29.04 -22.92
CA ALA A 267 -6.63 -27.87 -22.33
C ALA A 267 -5.10 -27.98 -22.37
N TYR A 268 -4.55 -29.15 -22.04
CA TYR A 268 -3.11 -29.40 -22.11
C TYR A 268 -2.56 -29.34 -23.55
N MET A 269 -3.28 -29.85 -24.55
CA MET A 269 -2.87 -29.73 -25.96
C MET A 269 -2.81 -28.26 -26.41
N VAL A 270 -3.82 -27.46 -26.06
CA VAL A 270 -3.84 -26.02 -26.36
C VAL A 270 -2.70 -25.29 -25.64
N GLU A 271 -2.42 -25.65 -24.40
CA GLU A 271 -1.29 -25.12 -23.63
C GLU A 271 0.05 -25.47 -24.31
N LEU A 272 0.22 -26.70 -24.76
CA LEU A 272 1.43 -27.18 -25.43
C LEU A 272 1.66 -26.47 -26.77
N GLU A 273 0.61 -26.31 -27.58
CA GLU A 273 0.63 -25.53 -28.83
C GLU A 273 0.95 -24.05 -28.59
N LYS A 274 0.38 -23.48 -27.53
CA LYS A 274 0.66 -22.10 -27.13
C LYS A 274 2.12 -21.94 -26.71
N ARG A 275 2.65 -22.87 -25.91
CA ARG A 275 4.06 -22.87 -25.46
C ARG A 275 5.02 -22.93 -26.66
N GLU A 276 4.79 -23.82 -27.62
CA GLU A 276 5.62 -23.92 -28.84
C GLU A 276 5.56 -22.62 -29.68
N ARG A 277 4.37 -22.02 -29.82
CA ARG A 277 4.20 -20.76 -30.54
C ARG A 277 4.96 -19.62 -29.86
N GLU A 278 4.86 -19.52 -28.54
CA GLU A 278 5.56 -18.51 -27.74
C GLU A 278 7.08 -18.70 -27.77
N GLU A 279 7.57 -19.94 -27.72
CA GLU A 279 8.99 -20.26 -27.89
C GLU A 279 9.50 -19.86 -29.28
N LYS A 280 8.73 -20.16 -30.32
CA LYS A 280 9.06 -19.76 -31.69
C LYS A 280 9.09 -18.25 -31.87
N GLU A 281 8.13 -17.53 -31.31
CA GLU A 281 8.14 -16.06 -31.34
C GLU A 281 9.27 -15.47 -30.51
N ARG A 282 9.57 -16.03 -29.34
CA ARG A 282 10.71 -15.63 -28.50
C ARG A 282 12.03 -15.83 -29.24
N ALA A 283 12.24 -17.00 -29.86
CA ALA A 283 13.43 -17.29 -30.65
C ALA A 283 13.59 -16.31 -31.83
N LYS A 284 12.50 -16.01 -32.55
CA LYS A 284 12.51 -14.98 -33.60
C LYS A 284 12.89 -13.61 -33.04
N GLU A 285 12.35 -13.23 -31.89
CA GLU A 285 12.65 -11.95 -31.27
C GLU A 285 14.10 -11.85 -30.79
N GLU A 286 14.63 -12.92 -30.21
CA GLU A 286 16.05 -13.04 -29.82
C GLU A 286 16.97 -12.87 -31.03
N VAL A 287 16.66 -13.53 -32.15
CA VAL A 287 17.39 -13.33 -33.42
C VAL A 287 17.31 -11.86 -33.84
N ARG A 288 16.11 -11.24 -33.89
CA ARG A 288 15.96 -9.83 -34.26
C ARG A 288 16.70 -8.88 -33.31
N ARG A 289 16.78 -9.18 -32.02
CA ARG A 289 17.55 -8.41 -31.02
C ARG A 289 19.04 -8.56 -31.26
N ALA A 290 19.53 -9.79 -31.49
CA ALA A 290 20.93 -10.07 -31.79
C ALA A 290 21.37 -9.35 -33.07
N GLU A 291 20.57 -9.43 -34.13
CA GLU A 291 20.85 -8.76 -35.40
C GLU A 291 20.89 -7.23 -35.24
N ARG A 292 19.97 -6.64 -34.45
CA ARG A 292 20.02 -5.20 -34.12
C ARG A 292 21.29 -4.83 -33.36
N LYS A 293 21.66 -5.61 -32.34
CA LYS A 293 22.87 -5.39 -31.54
C LYS A 293 24.13 -5.47 -32.42
N ALA A 294 24.19 -6.44 -33.32
CA ALA A 294 25.29 -6.56 -34.28
C ALA A 294 25.39 -5.31 -35.17
N ARG A 295 24.26 -4.81 -35.71
CA ARG A 295 24.24 -3.61 -36.54
C ARG A 295 24.72 -2.37 -35.79
N GLU A 296 24.28 -2.16 -34.56
CA GLU A 296 24.72 -1.02 -33.74
C GLU A 296 26.19 -1.14 -33.33
N ALA A 297 26.68 -2.34 -33.00
CA ALA A 297 28.09 -2.58 -32.71
C ALA A 297 28.99 -2.25 -33.91
N PHE A 298 28.57 -2.61 -35.12
CA PHE A 298 29.32 -2.27 -36.33
C PHE A 298 29.32 -0.76 -36.62
N LYS A 299 28.19 -0.07 -36.41
CA LYS A 299 28.14 1.40 -36.52
C LYS A 299 29.08 2.07 -35.51
N ALA A 300 29.11 1.60 -34.27
CA ALA A 300 30.02 2.10 -33.25
C ALA A 300 31.49 1.91 -33.65
N LEU A 301 31.85 0.75 -34.22
CA LEU A 301 33.19 0.50 -34.75
C LEU A 301 33.56 1.48 -35.89
N LEU A 302 32.63 1.76 -36.81
CA LEU A 302 32.85 2.75 -37.86
C LEU A 302 33.10 4.16 -37.29
N VAL A 303 32.35 4.57 -36.26
CA VAL A 303 32.57 5.85 -35.58
C VAL A 303 33.96 5.89 -34.93
N GLN A 304 34.35 4.83 -34.23
CA GLN A 304 35.67 4.72 -33.61
C GLN A 304 36.81 4.80 -34.64
N HIS A 305 36.70 4.07 -35.75
CA HIS A 305 37.72 4.12 -36.82
C HIS A 305 37.81 5.50 -37.47
N ARG A 306 36.73 6.29 -37.47
CA ARG A 306 36.75 7.68 -37.94
C ARG A 306 37.48 8.59 -36.97
N GLU A 307 37.25 8.45 -35.67
CA GLU A 307 37.95 9.21 -34.63
C GLU A 307 39.45 8.93 -34.62
N LEU A 308 39.84 7.68 -34.89
CA LEU A 308 41.24 7.27 -35.04
C LEU A 308 41.88 7.68 -36.37
N GLY A 309 41.12 8.30 -37.29
CA GLY A 309 41.60 8.74 -38.59
C GLY A 309 41.83 7.62 -39.61
N LEU A 310 41.40 6.39 -39.32
CA LEU A 310 41.50 5.23 -40.22
C LEU A 310 40.52 5.34 -41.40
N ILE A 311 39.37 6.01 -41.19
CA ILE A 311 38.42 6.34 -42.25
C ILE A 311 38.13 7.84 -42.29
N THR A 312 38.11 8.39 -43.50
CA THR A 312 37.74 9.78 -43.78
C THR A 312 36.53 9.81 -44.70
N VAL A 313 35.91 10.97 -44.87
CA VAL A 313 34.75 11.16 -45.77
C VAL A 313 35.08 10.81 -47.23
N LYS A 314 36.38 10.79 -47.60
CA LYS A 314 36.85 10.45 -48.95
C LYS A 314 37.26 8.98 -49.09
N THR A 315 37.38 8.24 -47.99
CA THR A 315 37.80 6.83 -48.01
C THR A 315 36.73 5.98 -48.69
N ARG A 316 37.12 5.20 -49.69
CA ARG A 316 36.19 4.32 -50.41
C ARG A 316 36.05 2.98 -49.69
N TRP A 317 34.84 2.43 -49.62
CA TRP A 317 34.59 1.09 -49.07
C TRP A 317 35.52 0.01 -49.58
N LYS A 318 35.83 0.00 -50.89
CA LYS A 318 36.69 -1.03 -51.48
C LYS A 318 38.11 -1.03 -50.89
N GLU A 319 38.58 0.11 -50.39
CA GLU A 319 39.90 0.29 -49.78
C GLU A 319 39.85 -0.03 -48.28
N TYR A 320 38.73 0.26 -47.62
CA TYR A 320 38.55 0.06 -46.18
C TYR A 320 38.00 -1.34 -45.80
N ALA A 321 37.17 -1.95 -46.65
CA ALA A 321 36.54 -3.24 -46.40
C ALA A 321 37.54 -4.35 -46.04
N PRO A 322 38.72 -4.49 -46.68
CA PRO A 322 39.71 -5.48 -46.27
C PRO A 322 40.20 -5.29 -44.83
N ALA A 323 40.27 -4.06 -44.34
CA ALA A 323 40.76 -3.74 -42.99
C ALA A 323 39.75 -4.06 -41.89
N VAL A 324 38.44 -3.94 -42.17
CA VAL A 324 37.37 -4.19 -41.19
C VAL A 324 36.78 -5.61 -41.28
N LYS A 325 37.12 -6.38 -42.32
CA LYS A 325 36.54 -7.72 -42.56
C LYS A 325 36.88 -8.76 -41.48
N ALA A 326 38.00 -8.58 -40.79
CA ALA A 326 38.42 -9.45 -39.70
C ALA A 326 37.76 -9.09 -38.35
N GLU A 327 37.11 -7.94 -38.26
CA GLU A 327 36.55 -7.42 -37.01
C GLU A 327 35.27 -8.18 -36.61
N GLU A 328 35.13 -8.46 -35.33
CA GLU A 328 34.01 -9.25 -34.80
C GLU A 328 32.64 -8.61 -35.11
N ALA A 329 32.56 -7.27 -35.03
CA ALA A 329 31.35 -6.53 -35.33
C ALA A 329 30.96 -6.62 -36.82
N TYR A 330 31.94 -6.70 -37.73
CA TYR A 330 31.69 -6.91 -39.16
C TYR A 330 31.15 -8.31 -39.42
N LEU A 331 31.82 -9.34 -38.89
CA LEU A 331 31.42 -10.74 -39.03
C LEU A 331 30.05 -11.00 -38.39
N ALA A 332 29.73 -10.34 -37.27
CA ALA A 332 28.42 -10.42 -36.63
C ALA A 332 27.29 -9.88 -37.53
N VAL A 333 27.51 -8.76 -38.22
CA VAL A 333 26.52 -8.21 -39.17
C VAL A 333 26.44 -9.04 -40.45
N GLU A 334 27.56 -9.60 -40.93
CA GLU A 334 27.58 -10.46 -42.12
C GLU A 334 26.78 -11.76 -41.91
N ARG A 335 26.73 -12.27 -40.67
CA ARG A 335 25.92 -13.43 -40.26
C ARG A 335 24.41 -13.14 -40.12
N ASN A 336 23.98 -11.88 -40.20
CA ASN A 336 22.56 -11.54 -40.10
C ASN A 336 21.78 -12.11 -41.29
N THR A 337 20.60 -12.66 -41.00
CA THR A 337 19.70 -13.25 -42.00
C THR A 337 18.69 -12.24 -42.55
N GLN A 338 18.42 -11.17 -41.80
CA GLN A 338 17.52 -10.08 -42.18
C GLN A 338 18.17 -8.68 -41.98
N GLY A 339 17.80 -7.73 -42.84
CA GLY A 339 18.21 -6.33 -42.76
C GLY A 339 19.48 -5.97 -43.54
N SER A 340 19.94 -4.72 -43.36
CA SER A 340 21.04 -4.15 -44.16
C SER A 340 22.39 -4.81 -43.91
N ARG A 341 23.05 -5.17 -45.01
CA ARG A 341 24.39 -5.79 -45.04
C ARG A 341 25.47 -4.78 -44.61
N PRO A 342 26.70 -5.23 -44.24
CA PRO A 342 27.77 -4.33 -43.79
C PRO A 342 28.03 -3.14 -44.74
N ARG A 343 27.94 -3.39 -46.06
CA ARG A 343 28.07 -2.37 -47.11
C ARG A 343 26.93 -1.34 -47.09
N GLU A 344 25.70 -1.75 -46.78
CA GLU A 344 24.56 -0.83 -46.74
C GLU A 344 24.56 0.05 -45.48
N LEU A 345 25.15 -0.42 -44.38
CA LEU A 345 25.33 0.37 -43.16
C LEU A 345 26.38 1.46 -43.32
N GLU A 346 27.40 1.25 -44.17
CA GLU A 346 28.35 2.30 -44.55
C GLU A 346 27.66 3.38 -45.41
N THR A 347 26.92 2.99 -46.45
CA THR A 347 26.17 3.95 -47.28
C THR A 347 25.08 4.67 -46.50
N ALA A 348 24.50 4.04 -45.48
CA ALA A 348 23.53 4.65 -44.57
C ALA A 348 24.18 5.48 -43.46
N ALA A 349 25.44 5.24 -43.07
CA ALA A 349 26.16 6.13 -42.17
C ALA A 349 26.55 7.44 -42.87
N SER A 350 26.80 7.38 -44.18
CA SER A 350 27.25 8.51 -44.99
C SER A 350 26.35 9.77 -44.96
N PRO A 351 25.00 9.69 -44.92
CA PRO A 351 24.10 10.86 -44.86
C PRO A 351 23.71 11.31 -43.44
N TRP A 352 23.84 10.47 -42.41
CA TRP A 352 23.47 10.81 -41.02
C TRP A 352 24.65 11.42 -40.22
N LEU A 353 25.87 11.28 -40.74
CA LEU A 353 27.09 11.78 -40.10
C LEU A 353 27.30 13.31 -40.12
N PRO A 354 26.70 14.12 -41.01
CA PRO A 354 26.74 15.58 -40.85
C PRO A 354 25.80 16.10 -39.76
N SER A 355 24.72 15.37 -39.44
CA SER A 355 23.67 15.86 -38.52
C SER A 355 24.03 15.69 -37.04
N LEU A 356 24.74 14.63 -36.66
CA LEU A 356 25.27 14.47 -35.30
C LEU A 356 26.34 15.52 -34.93
N LEU A 357 27.01 16.13 -35.92
CA LEU A 357 27.91 17.26 -35.70
C LEU A 357 27.17 18.61 -35.58
N HIS A 358 25.90 18.69 -35.99
CA HIS A 358 25.09 19.91 -35.86
C HIS A 358 24.30 19.99 -34.54
N CYS A 359 24.11 18.87 -33.83
CA CYS A 359 23.44 18.87 -32.52
C CYS A 359 24.39 19.13 -31.33
N GLY A 360 25.70 19.21 -31.57
CA GLY A 360 26.73 19.48 -30.56
C GLY A 360 27.32 20.89 -30.58
N ARG A 361 26.80 21.82 -31.37
CA ARG A 361 27.27 23.22 -31.41
C ARG A 361 26.26 24.14 -30.75
N VAL A 362 26.12 23.98 -29.43
CA VAL A 362 25.59 25.06 -28.59
C VAL A 362 26.61 26.20 -28.68
N ASN A 363 26.15 27.34 -29.19
CA ASN A 363 26.88 28.60 -29.18
C ASN A 363 27.28 28.94 -27.74
N LEU A 364 28.57 28.84 -27.44
CA LEU A 364 29.25 29.42 -26.28
C LEU A 364 30.48 30.13 -26.85
N ASP A 365 30.27 31.38 -27.25
CA ASP A 365 31.18 32.54 -27.19
C ASP A 365 30.81 33.59 -28.27
N GLN A 366 29.73 34.32 -28.02
CA GLN A 366 29.67 35.75 -28.34
C GLN A 366 29.29 36.48 -27.05
N ALA A 367 30.30 36.69 -26.21
CA ALA A 367 30.29 37.74 -25.19
C ALA A 367 31.35 38.75 -25.62
N GLU A 368 30.92 39.84 -26.24
CA GLU A 368 31.80 41.02 -26.36
C GLU A 368 31.91 41.71 -25.00
N PRO A 369 33.10 42.24 -24.64
CA PRO A 369 33.31 42.96 -23.39
C PRO A 369 32.77 44.40 -23.47
N PRO A 370 32.20 44.96 -22.40
CA PRO A 370 31.90 46.39 -22.33
C PRO A 370 33.18 47.20 -22.12
N GLY A 371 33.50 48.03 -23.11
CA GLY A 371 34.45 49.13 -22.99
C GLY A 371 33.79 50.39 -22.42
N VAL A 372 34.53 51.03 -21.52
CA VAL A 372 34.26 52.26 -20.78
C VAL A 372 34.00 53.47 -21.72
N LEU A 373 32.84 54.11 -21.58
CA LEU A 373 32.63 55.54 -21.22
C LEU A 373 31.14 55.88 -21.18
#